data_AF-R6DPP3-F1
#
_entry.id   AF-R6DPP3-F1
#
_cell.length_a   1.000
_cell.length_b   1.000
_cell.length_c   1.000
_cell.angle_alpha   90.00
_cell.angle_beta   90.00
_cell.angle_gamma   90.00
#
_symmetry.space_group_name_H-M   'P 1'
#
loop_
_entity.id
_entity.type
_entity.pdbx_description
1 polymer ?
#
loop_
_entity_poly.entity_id
_entity_poly.type
_entity_poly.pdbx_seq_one_letter_code
_entity_poly.pdbx_strand_id
1 'polypeptide(L)'
;MTKKPWNYGKKGQVKVRWYKQDNVTRYEIRYSRAKNFAKGTYITKKVNAAQNDYTTQSTTLKKLKRGQRYYVKVRAVKEVYNDYGKKLTYYGKWSGWRSVVVK
;
A
#
# COMPACT_ATOMS: atom_id res chain seq x y z
N MET A 1 -9.84 -1.56 -4.19
CA MET A 1 -8.98 -1.22 -5.35
C MET A 1 -8.11 0.02 -5.07
N THR A 2 -6.86 0.08 -5.57
CA THR A 2 -5.93 1.23 -5.40
C THR A 2 -6.26 2.37 -6.37
N LYS A 3 -6.34 3.61 -5.85
CA LYS A 3 -6.57 4.83 -6.64
C LYS A 3 -5.26 5.41 -7.17
N LYS A 4 -5.34 6.33 -8.14
CA LYS A 4 -4.17 7.02 -8.71
C LYS A 4 -3.43 7.78 -7.58
N PRO A 5 -2.14 7.48 -7.34
CA PRO A 5 -1.35 8.19 -6.35
C PRO A 5 -1.03 9.62 -6.82
N TRP A 6 -0.81 10.54 -5.88
CA TRP A 6 -0.51 11.94 -6.18
C TRP A 6 0.63 12.49 -5.32
N ASN A 7 1.31 13.52 -5.83
CA ASN A 7 2.35 14.23 -5.08
C ASN A 7 1.72 14.96 -3.89
N TYR A 8 2.30 14.85 -2.71
CA TYR A 8 1.68 15.31 -1.47
C TYR A 8 2.55 16.32 -0.75
N GLY A 9 2.09 17.58 -0.68
CA GLY A 9 2.52 18.64 0.25
C GLY A 9 4.00 19.05 0.25
N LYS A 10 4.92 18.09 0.38
CA LYS A 10 6.37 18.22 0.50
C LYS A 10 7.09 17.41 -0.59
N LYS A 11 8.31 17.83 -0.93
CA LYS A 11 9.17 17.18 -1.93
C LYS A 11 9.43 15.71 -1.58
N GLY A 12 9.47 14.85 -2.59
CA GLY A 12 9.77 13.42 -2.40
C GLY A 12 8.68 12.64 -1.65
N GLN A 13 7.45 13.17 -1.61
CA GLN A 13 6.31 12.53 -0.96
C GLN A 13 5.16 12.28 -1.92
N VAL A 14 4.60 11.08 -1.82
CA VAL A 14 3.44 10.64 -2.61
C VAL A 14 2.39 10.09 -1.67
N LYS A 15 1.14 10.53 -1.84
CA LYS A 15 0.00 9.96 -1.13
C LYS A 15 -0.64 8.87 -1.99
N VAL A 16 -0.89 7.73 -1.36
CA VAL A 16 -1.50 6.54 -1.95
C VAL A 16 -2.82 6.32 -1.23
N ARG A 17 -3.91 6.13 -1.98
CA ARG A 17 -5.26 5.91 -1.45
C ARG A 17 -5.87 4.66 -2.05
N TRP A 18 -6.67 3.94 -1.29
CA TRP A 18 -7.38 2.74 -1.71
C TRP A 18 -8.76 2.66 -1.05
N TYR A 19 -9.68 1.94 -1.70
CA TYR A 19 -10.93 1.54 -1.05
C TYR A 19 -10.65 0.52 0.04
N LYS A 20 -11.27 0.72 1.21
CA LYS A 20 -11.22 -0.26 2.29
C LYS A 20 -11.91 -1.56 1.86
N GLN A 21 -11.55 -2.63 2.54
CA GLN A 21 -12.14 -3.94 2.46
C GLN A 21 -12.50 -4.34 3.88
N ASP A 22 -13.55 -5.13 4.03
CA ASP A 22 -14.04 -5.58 5.33
C ASP A 22 -13.13 -6.67 5.91
N ASN A 23 -13.16 -6.81 7.24
CA ASN A 23 -12.43 -7.85 7.96
C ASN A 23 -10.91 -7.87 7.68
N VAL A 24 -10.31 -6.69 7.48
CA VAL A 24 -8.88 -6.53 7.22
C VAL A 24 -8.15 -6.04 8.46
N THR A 25 -7.04 -6.70 8.81
CA THR A 25 -6.17 -6.27 9.90
C THR A 25 -5.25 -5.13 9.46
N ARG A 26 -4.65 -5.25 8.28
CA ARG A 26 -3.76 -4.23 7.72
C ARG A 26 -3.73 -4.25 6.20
N TYR A 27 -3.13 -3.21 5.63
CA TYR A 27 -2.77 -3.12 4.23
C TYR A 27 -1.26 -3.16 4.05
N GLU A 28 -0.83 -3.78 2.96
CA GLU A 28 0.54 -3.70 2.48
C GLU A 28 0.57 -2.90 1.17
N ILE A 29 1.35 -1.83 1.17
CA ILE A 29 1.58 -0.96 0.03
C ILE A 29 2.96 -1.29 -0.50
N ARG A 30 3.02 -1.87 -1.70
CA ARG A 30 4.28 -2.18 -2.38
C ARG A 30 4.56 -1.14 -3.45
N TYR A 31 5.77 -0.61 -3.46
CA TYR A 31 6.18 0.42 -4.41
C TYR A 31 7.59 0.18 -4.95
N SER A 32 7.80 0.51 -6.22
CA SER A 32 9.07 0.31 -6.93
C SER A 32 9.21 1.29 -8.09
N ARG A 33 10.44 1.48 -8.56
CA ARG A 33 10.73 2.10 -9.87
C ARG A 33 10.61 1.09 -11.03
N ALA A 34 10.71 -0.22 -10.74
CA ALA A 34 10.51 -1.28 -11.70
C ALA A 34 9.02 -1.70 -11.74
N LYS A 35 8.39 -1.57 -12.90
CA LYS A 35 6.95 -1.82 -13.11
C LYS A 35 6.53 -3.26 -12.80
N ASN A 36 7.41 -4.24 -13.03
CA ASN A 36 7.16 -5.66 -12.79
C ASN A 36 7.27 -6.04 -11.31
N PHE A 37 7.78 -5.16 -10.44
CA PHE A 37 8.05 -5.47 -9.03
C PHE A 37 8.92 -6.71 -8.85
N ALA A 38 9.97 -6.86 -9.67
CA ALA A 38 10.95 -7.92 -9.50
C ALA A 38 11.50 -7.96 -8.06
N LYS A 39 11.83 -9.16 -7.56
CA LYS A 39 12.36 -9.35 -6.20
C LYS A 39 13.58 -8.43 -5.98
N GLY A 40 13.64 -7.76 -4.83
CA GLY A 40 14.71 -6.80 -4.50
C GLY A 40 14.50 -5.37 -5.04
N THR A 41 13.59 -5.15 -6.00
CA THR A 41 13.36 -3.81 -6.58
C THR A 41 12.30 -2.98 -5.85
N TYR A 42 11.52 -3.61 -4.97
CA TYR A 42 10.37 -2.99 -4.33
C TYR A 42 10.58 -2.84 -2.82
N ILE A 43 9.90 -1.84 -2.26
CA ILE A 43 9.74 -1.66 -0.82
C ILE A 43 8.28 -1.94 -0.47
N THR A 44 8.03 -2.49 0.71
CA THR A 44 6.68 -2.72 1.23
C THR A 44 6.47 -1.94 2.52
N LYS A 45 5.45 -1.08 2.54
CA LYS A 45 4.98 -0.38 3.73
C LYS A 45 3.74 -1.07 4.28
N LYS A 46 3.72 -1.33 5.59
CA LYS A 46 2.54 -1.86 6.30
C LYS A 46 1.77 -0.71 6.94
N VAL A 47 0.44 -0.77 6.89
CA VAL A 47 -0.46 0.23 7.48
C VAL A 47 -1.66 -0.49 8.07
N ASN A 48 -1.92 -0.35 9.38
CA ASN A 48 -3.08 -0.95 10.02
C ASN A 48 -4.38 -0.44 9.40
N ALA A 49 -5.40 -1.29 9.34
CA ALA A 49 -6.71 -0.87 8.85
C ALA A 49 -7.27 0.22 9.77
N ALA A 50 -7.73 1.32 9.18
CA ALA A 50 -8.31 2.40 9.94
C ALA A 50 -9.70 2.03 10.48
N GLN A 51 -9.94 2.31 11.76
CA GLN A 51 -11.24 2.12 12.43
C GLN A 51 -12.04 3.43 12.33
N ASN A 52 -12.74 3.60 11.21
CA ASN A 52 -13.57 4.77 10.89
C ASN A 52 -14.53 4.45 9.73
N ASP A 53 -15.51 5.32 9.51
CA ASP A 53 -16.60 5.08 8.55
C ASP A 53 -16.27 5.50 7.12
N TYR A 54 -15.05 5.99 6.86
CA TYR A 54 -14.64 6.35 5.51
C TYR A 54 -14.52 5.12 4.63
N THR A 55 -15.03 5.19 3.40
CA THR A 55 -14.88 4.11 2.40
C THR A 55 -13.46 3.95 1.86
N THR A 56 -12.56 4.89 2.14
CA THR A 56 -11.17 4.86 1.67
C THR A 56 -10.17 5.15 2.77
N GLN A 57 -9.00 4.54 2.64
CA GLN A 57 -7.85 4.81 3.50
C GLN A 57 -6.67 5.28 2.65
N SER A 58 -5.75 6.03 3.25
CA SER A 58 -4.55 6.50 2.57
C SER A 58 -3.30 6.45 3.43
N THR A 59 -2.14 6.49 2.80
CA THR A 59 -0.85 6.66 3.46
C THR A 59 0.09 7.50 2.61
N THR A 60 1.07 8.13 3.24
CA THR A 60 2.13 8.87 2.55
C THR A 60 3.39 8.02 2.46
N LEU A 61 3.89 7.82 1.24
CA LEU A 61 5.23 7.34 0.95
C LEU A 61 6.18 8.55 1.02
N LYS A 62 7.30 8.40 1.70
CA LYS A 62 8.27 9.48 1.95
C LYS A 62 9.65 9.08 1.43
N LYS A 63 10.56 10.06 1.32
CA LYS A 63 11.96 9.87 0.91
C LYS A 63 12.08 9.22 -0.48
N LEU A 64 11.17 9.55 -1.40
CA LEU A 64 11.21 9.07 -2.78
C LEU A 64 12.14 9.95 -3.63
N LYS A 65 12.85 9.35 -4.59
CA LYS A 65 13.75 10.08 -5.51
C LYS A 65 12.91 10.95 -6.46
N ARG A 66 13.23 12.25 -6.52
CA ARG A 66 12.55 13.24 -7.36
C ARG A 66 12.77 12.97 -8.85
N GLY A 67 11.80 13.37 -9.66
CA GLY A 67 11.79 13.14 -11.12
C GLY A 67 11.60 11.68 -11.53
N GLN A 68 11.59 10.74 -10.57
CA GLN A 68 11.46 9.32 -10.86
C GLN A 68 10.00 8.90 -10.83
N ARG A 69 9.65 7.98 -11.73
CA ARG A 69 8.36 7.29 -11.71
C ARG A 69 8.39 6.17 -10.69
N TYR A 70 7.38 6.14 -9.84
CA TYR A 70 7.12 5.02 -8.95
C TYR A 70 5.81 4.35 -9.32
N TYR A 71 5.82 3.02 -9.30
CA TYR A 71 4.67 2.15 -9.43
C TYR A 71 4.27 1.68 -8.04
N VAL A 72 2.97 1.62 -7.78
CA VAL A 72 2.40 1.29 -6.47
C VAL A 72 1.24 0.32 -6.64
N LYS A 73 1.18 -0.69 -5.79
CA LYS A 73 0.04 -1.60 -5.63
C LYS A 73 -0.23 -1.84 -4.15
N VAL A 74 -1.46 -2.23 -3.82
CA VAL A 74 -1.92 -2.45 -2.45
C VAL A 74 -2.59 -3.81 -2.36
N ARG A 75 -2.39 -4.51 -1.24
CA ARG A 75 -3.18 -5.70 -0.88
C ARG A 75 -3.70 -5.58 0.54
N ALA A 76 -4.85 -6.20 0.79
CA ALA A 76 -5.36 -6.44 2.14
C ALA A 76 -4.63 -7.64 2.76
N VAL A 77 -4.46 -7.59 4.08
CA VAL A 77 -3.92 -8.69 4.89
C VAL A 77 -4.82 -8.87 6.11
N LYS A 78 -5.27 -10.11 6.31
CA LYS A 78 -6.03 -10.52 7.49
C LYS A 78 -5.13 -11.38 8.37
N GLU A 79 -5.02 -11.02 9.63
CA GLU A 79 -4.37 -11.83 10.67
C GLU A 79 -5.43 -12.24 11.67
N VAL A 80 -5.46 -13.53 11.99
CA VAL A 80 -6.34 -14.11 13.02
C VAL A 80 -5.52 -15.09 13.86
N TYR A 81 -5.95 -15.30 15.09
CA TYR A 81 -5.39 -16.33 15.96
C TYR A 81 -6.30 -17.55 15.91
N ASN A 82 -5.71 -18.75 15.87
CA ASN A 82 -6.47 -19.98 16.08
C ASN A 82 -6.65 -20.24 17.58
N ASP A 83 -7.39 -21.30 17.92
CA ASP A 83 -7.69 -21.68 19.31
C ASP A 83 -6.44 -22.03 20.13
N TYR A 84 -5.32 -22.32 19.46
CA TYR A 84 -4.02 -22.60 20.06
C TYR A 84 -3.13 -21.34 20.18
N GLY A 85 -3.64 -20.15 19.93
CA GLY A 85 -2.89 -18.89 20.01
C GLY A 85 -1.88 -18.68 18.88
N LYS A 86 -1.90 -19.49 17.81
CA LYS A 86 -1.05 -19.32 16.63
C LYS A 86 -1.64 -18.30 15.68
N LYS A 87 -0.82 -17.30 15.29
CA LYS A 87 -1.21 -16.29 14.31
C LYS A 87 -1.17 -16.83 12.89
N LEU A 88 -2.32 -16.83 12.22
CA LEU A 88 -2.50 -17.14 10.81
C LEU A 88 -2.56 -15.84 10.01
N THR A 89 -1.81 -15.75 8.91
CA THR A 89 -1.80 -14.57 8.03
C THR A 89 -2.30 -14.91 6.65
N TYR A 90 -3.38 -14.28 6.24
CA TYR A 90 -4.00 -14.43 4.93
C TYR A 90 -3.74 -13.21 4.08
N TYR A 91 -3.21 -13.42 2.88
CA TYR A 91 -2.87 -12.36 1.95
C TYR A 91 -3.90 -12.29 0.83
N GLY A 92 -4.54 -11.14 0.68
CA GLY A 92 -5.35 -10.86 -0.50
C GLY A 92 -4.49 -10.74 -1.76
N LYS A 93 -5.15 -10.86 -2.92
CA LYS A 93 -4.54 -10.57 -4.22
C LYS A 93 -4.02 -9.12 -4.23
N TRP A 94 -2.90 -8.91 -4.92
CA TRP A 94 -2.44 -7.55 -5.21
C TRP A 94 -3.43 -6.85 -6.13
N SER A 95 -3.68 -5.57 -5.88
CA SER A 95 -4.34 -4.73 -6.87
C SER A 95 -3.50 -4.57 -8.14
N GLY A 96 -4.15 -4.15 -9.22
CA GLY A 96 -3.45 -3.57 -10.36
C GLY A 96 -2.59 -2.38 -9.92
N TRP A 97 -1.42 -2.25 -10.52
CA TRP A 97 -0.50 -1.16 -10.20
C TRP A 97 -1.01 0.18 -10.75
N ARG A 98 -0.66 1.27 -10.07
CA ARG A 98 -0.79 2.65 -10.54
C ARG A 98 0.57 3.33 -10.46
N SER A 99 0.77 4.44 -11.15
CA SER A 99 2.06 5.13 -11.15
C SER A 99 1.93 6.64 -10.94
N VAL A 100 3.00 7.25 -10.45
CA VAL A 100 3.16 8.71 -10.32
C VAL A 100 4.63 9.09 -10.50
N VAL A 101 4.88 10.25 -11.10
CA VAL A 101 6.21 10.87 -11.14
C VAL A 101 6.35 11.79 -9.93
N VAL A 102 7.40 11.58 -9.15
CA VAL A 102 7.64 12.27 -7.87
C VAL A 102 8.16 13.68 -8.12
N LYS A 103 7.53 14.68 -7.50
CA LYS A 103 7.95 16.10 -7.52
C LYS A 103 8.95 16.42 -6.39
#